data_AF-A0A969RDV2-F1
#
_entry.id   AF-A0A969RDV2-F1
#
_cell.length_a   1.000
_cell.length_b   1.000
_cell.length_c   1.000
_cell.angle_alpha   90.00
_cell.angle_beta   90.00
_cell.angle_gamma   90.00
#
_symmetry.space_group_name_H-M   'P 1'
#
loop_
_entity.id
_entity.type
_entity.pdbx_description
1 polymer ?
#
loop_
_entity_poly.entity_id
_entity_poly.type
_entity_poly.pdbx_seq_one_letter_code
_entity_poly.pdbx_strand_id
1 'polypeptide(L)'
;MSESNITSEILQTIDILEALETLLEKAPTPEVEAILQEAWIKVSETFPEDFKDATREDAGADGLRRYIRVKAFFENPTENPISPQELEAYYRNRAPVDEDSAEFFFPE
;
A
#
# COMPACT_ATOMS: atom_id res chain seq x y z
N MET A 1 15.72 -13.66 -8.75
CA MET A 1 16.25 -12.61 -9.66
C MET A 1 15.16 -11.65 -10.13
N SER A 2 13.89 -12.05 -10.15
CA SER A 2 12.73 -11.20 -10.52
C SER A 2 12.11 -10.44 -9.33
N GLU A 3 12.04 -11.05 -8.15
CA GLU A 3 11.44 -10.42 -6.95
C GLU A 3 12.16 -9.15 -6.49
N SER A 4 13.50 -9.12 -6.57
CA SER A 4 14.30 -7.95 -6.15
C SER A 4 14.05 -6.69 -7.00
N ASN A 5 13.70 -6.85 -8.29
CA ASN A 5 13.38 -5.72 -9.15
C ASN A 5 11.99 -5.16 -8.84
N ILE A 6 11.02 -6.04 -8.56
CA ILE A 6 9.66 -5.65 -8.19
C ILE A 6 9.68 -4.84 -6.88
N THR A 7 10.45 -5.28 -5.88
CA THR A 7 10.58 -4.53 -4.62
C THR A 7 11.23 -3.15 -4.84
N SER A 8 12.25 -3.05 -5.71
CA SER A 8 12.92 -1.77 -6.00
C SER A 8 12.00 -0.78 -6.74
N GLU A 9 11.18 -1.27 -7.67
CA GLU A 9 10.23 -0.44 -8.41
C GLU A 9 9.12 0.08 -7.50
N ILE A 10 8.58 -0.77 -6.62
CA ILE A 10 7.53 -0.34 -5.67
C ILE A 10 8.10 0.67 -4.65
N LEU A 11 9.35 0.51 -4.20
CA LEU A 11 9.99 1.49 -3.32
C LEU A 11 10.15 2.86 -4.00
N GLN A 12 10.50 2.90 -5.30
CA GLN A 12 10.53 4.15 -6.06
C GLN A 12 9.14 4.77 -6.20
N THR A 13 8.10 3.95 -6.41
CA THR A 13 6.71 4.41 -6.43
C THR A 13 6.33 5.07 -5.10
N ILE A 14 6.75 4.51 -3.97
CA ILE A 14 6.54 5.10 -2.64
C ILE A 14 7.20 6.47 -2.53
N ASP A 15 8.48 6.59 -2.91
CA ASP A 15 9.21 7.86 -2.82
C ASP A 15 8.55 8.96 -3.69
N ILE A 16 8.03 8.59 -4.86
CA ILE A 16 7.28 9.50 -5.74
C ILE A 16 5.97 9.94 -5.10
N LEU A 17 5.21 9.02 -4.48
CA LEU A 17 3.96 9.35 -3.80
C LEU A 17 4.19 10.31 -2.64
N GLU A 18 5.18 10.07 -1.78
CA GLU A 18 5.47 10.96 -0.65
C GLU A 18 5.82 12.38 -1.13
N ALA A 19 6.59 12.48 -2.20
CA ALA A 19 6.93 13.77 -2.78
C ALA A 19 5.68 14.46 -3.32
N LEU A 20 4.78 13.74 -3.99
CA LEU A 20 3.52 14.28 -4.49
C LEU A 20 2.58 14.71 -3.36
N GLU A 21 2.45 13.91 -2.30
CA GLU A 21 1.65 14.23 -1.11
C GLU A 21 2.19 15.49 -0.42
N THR A 22 3.51 15.58 -0.25
CA THR A 22 4.16 16.77 0.33
C THR A 22 3.95 18.02 -0.53
N LEU A 23 3.95 17.87 -1.87
CA LEU A 23 3.73 18.97 -2.79
C LEU A 23 2.26 19.40 -2.81
N LEU A 24 1.31 18.46 -2.69
CA LEU A 24 -0.13 18.73 -2.59
C LEU A 24 -0.44 19.58 -1.35
N GLU A 25 0.12 19.24 -0.19
CA GLU A 25 -0.04 20.01 1.05
C GLU A 25 0.46 21.47 0.94
N LYS A 26 1.40 21.70 0.02
CA LYS A 26 2.10 22.99 -0.15
C LYS A 26 1.80 23.64 -1.50
N ALA A 27 0.75 23.21 -2.19
CA ALA A 27 0.45 23.69 -3.52
C ALA A 27 0.26 25.22 -3.51
N PRO A 28 1.02 25.97 -4.32
CA PRO A 28 1.00 27.43 -4.28
C PRO A 28 -0.25 28.02 -4.94
N THR A 29 -0.90 27.27 -5.83
CA THR A 29 -2.15 27.65 -6.50
C THR A 29 -3.05 26.43 -6.72
N PRO A 30 -4.37 26.64 -6.89
CA PRO A 30 -5.31 25.55 -7.20
C PRO A 30 -5.00 24.82 -8.51
N GLU A 31 -4.43 25.51 -9.51
CA GLU A 31 -4.02 24.87 -10.76
C GLU A 31 -2.85 23.91 -10.56
N VAL A 32 -1.89 24.27 -9.71
CA VAL A 32 -0.77 23.38 -9.36
C VAL A 32 -1.27 22.21 -8.53
N GLU A 33 -2.18 22.45 -7.58
CA GLU A 33 -2.84 21.38 -6.80
C GLU A 33 -3.53 20.37 -7.71
N ALA A 34 -4.30 20.84 -8.71
CA ALA A 34 -4.97 19.95 -9.66
C ALA A 34 -4.00 19.10 -10.49
N ILE A 35 -2.88 19.67 -10.93
CA ILE A 35 -1.83 18.93 -11.67
C ILE A 35 -1.19 17.87 -10.77
N LEU A 36 -0.88 18.21 -9.52
CA LEU A 36 -0.29 17.29 -8.55
C LEU A 36 -1.26 16.17 -8.18
N GLN A 37 -2.56 16.48 -8.08
CA GLN A 37 -3.60 15.51 -7.81
C GLN A 37 -3.77 14.54 -8.98
N GLU A 38 -3.74 15.03 -10.22
CA GLU A 38 -3.77 14.17 -11.41
C GLU A 38 -2.54 13.25 -11.47
N ALA A 39 -1.36 13.78 -11.14
CA ALA A 39 -0.14 12.97 -11.05
C ALA A 39 -0.25 11.88 -9.98
N TRP A 40 -0.77 12.22 -8.79
CA TRP A 40 -0.99 11.27 -7.70
C TRP A 40 -1.95 10.15 -8.12
N ILE A 41 -3.06 10.49 -8.79
CA ILE A 41 -4.02 9.50 -9.31
C ILE A 41 -3.34 8.54 -10.30
N LYS A 42 -2.57 9.05 -11.26
CA LYS A 42 -1.85 8.21 -12.24
C LYS A 42 -0.83 7.29 -11.57
N VAL A 43 -0.15 7.75 -10.53
CA VAL A 43 0.74 6.89 -9.75
C VAL A 43 -0.05 5.82 -9.00
N SER A 44 -1.22 6.15 -8.44
CA SER A 44 -2.09 5.19 -7.75
C SER A 44 -2.62 4.08 -8.66
N GLU A 45 -2.80 4.35 -9.96
CA GLU A 45 -3.16 3.32 -10.94
C GLU A 45 -2.08 2.24 -11.09
N THR A 46 -0.82 2.52 -10.71
CA THR A 46 0.29 1.56 -10.79
C THR A 46 0.37 0.61 -9.60
N PHE A 47 -0.47 0.77 -8.58
CA PHE A 47 -0.40 -0.06 -7.38
C PHE A 47 -0.76 -1.52 -7.66
N PRO A 48 -0.23 -2.46 -6.85
CA PRO A 48 -0.66 -3.86 -6.89
C PRO A 48 -2.19 -3.97 -6.73
N GLU A 49 -2.84 -4.80 -7.54
CA GLU A 49 -4.30 -4.96 -7.49
C GLU A 49 -4.78 -5.48 -6.14
N ASP A 50 -4.03 -6.40 -5.52
CA ASP A 50 -4.34 -6.92 -4.18
C ASP A 50 -4.16 -5.87 -3.08
N PHE A 51 -3.32 -4.86 -3.30
CA PHE A 51 -3.24 -3.68 -2.44
C PHE A 51 -4.47 -2.80 -2.61
N LYS A 52 -4.86 -2.47 -3.85
CA LYS A 52 -6.04 -1.65 -4.15
C LYS A 52 -7.33 -2.27 -3.58
N ASP A 53 -7.50 -3.58 -3.75
CA ASP A 53 -8.63 -4.35 -3.21
C ASP A 53 -8.62 -4.39 -1.67
N ALA A 54 -7.43 -4.38 -1.07
CA ALA A 54 -7.26 -4.40 0.37
C ALA A 54 -7.44 -3.01 1.00
N THR A 55 -7.09 -1.91 0.33
CA THR A 55 -7.10 -0.58 0.95
C THR A 55 -8.47 0.10 0.92
N ARG A 56 -8.94 0.54 2.09
CA ARG A 56 -10.12 1.42 2.23
C ARG A 56 -9.79 2.91 2.19
N GLU A 57 -9.04 3.38 3.17
CA GLU A 57 -8.84 4.82 3.44
C GLU A 57 -7.39 5.28 3.22
N ASP A 58 -6.46 4.35 3.03
CA ASP A 58 -5.02 4.60 3.05
C ASP A 58 -4.35 4.09 1.76
N ALA A 59 -4.77 4.67 0.63
CA ALA A 59 -4.16 4.44 -0.67
C ALA A 59 -2.96 5.39 -0.91
N GLY A 60 -2.29 5.85 0.15
CA GLY A 60 -1.11 6.72 0.08
C GLY A 60 0.20 5.97 0.21
N ALA A 61 1.30 6.73 0.24
CA ALA A 61 2.65 6.18 0.41
C ALA A 61 2.79 5.29 1.66
N ASP A 62 2.19 5.72 2.78
CA ASP A 62 2.25 5.00 4.05
C ASP A 62 1.45 3.70 4.05
N GLY A 63 0.31 3.66 3.34
CA GLY A 63 -0.43 2.44 3.11
C GLY A 63 0.39 1.43 2.31
N LEU A 64 1.02 1.89 1.22
CA LEU A 64 1.83 1.03 0.34
C LEU A 64 3.05 0.47 1.06
N ARG A 65 3.71 1.27 1.92
CA ARG A 65 4.79 0.78 2.80
C ARG A 65 4.34 -0.31 3.76
N ARG A 66 3.19 -0.11 4.41
CA ARG A 66 2.64 -1.10 5.34
C ARG A 66 2.30 -2.40 4.63
N TYR A 67 1.71 -2.32 3.44
CA TYR A 67 1.44 -3.48 2.61
C TYR A 67 2.71 -4.28 2.28
N ILE A 68 3.78 -3.63 1.80
CA ILE A 68 5.04 -4.32 1.48
C ILE A 68 5.63 -4.98 2.73
N ARG A 69 5.61 -4.29 3.86
CA ARG A 69 6.17 -4.79 5.12
C ARG A 69 5.44 -6.03 5.62
N VAL A 70 4.12 -6.05 5.48
CA VAL A 70 3.29 -7.21 5.84
C VAL A 70 3.51 -8.37 4.87
N LYS A 71 3.59 -8.09 3.56
CA LYS A 71 3.90 -9.12 2.55
C LYS A 71 5.27 -9.74 2.80
N ALA A 72 6.30 -8.93 3.05
CA ALA A 72 7.65 -9.39 3.38
C ALA A 72 7.70 -10.24 4.67
N PHE A 73 6.88 -9.90 5.68
CA PHE A 73 6.73 -10.72 6.89
C PHE A 73 6.13 -12.09 6.58
N PHE A 74 5.06 -12.17 5.77
CA PHE A 74 4.45 -13.45 5.40
C PHE A 74 5.32 -14.30 4.47
N GLU A 75 6.16 -13.67 3.63
CA GLU A 75 7.13 -14.36 2.78
C GLU A 75 8.32 -14.90 3.58
N ASN A 76 8.89 -14.11 4.49
CA ASN A 76 10.00 -14.52 5.33
C ASN A 76 9.96 -13.86 6.73
N PRO A 77 9.23 -14.47 7.68
CA PRO A 77 9.00 -13.87 9.00
C PRO A 77 10.24 -13.83 9.89
N THR A 78 11.24 -14.65 9.58
CA THR A 78 12.51 -14.71 10.34
C THR A 78 13.41 -13.53 10.00
N GLU A 79 13.43 -13.12 8.72
CA GLU A 79 14.24 -11.99 8.25
C GLU A 79 13.50 -10.66 8.31
N ASN A 80 12.17 -10.66 8.23
CA ASN A 80 11.33 -9.46 8.22
C ASN A 80 10.33 -9.46 9.40
N PRO A 81 10.79 -9.38 10.66
CA PRO A 81 9.87 -9.37 11.79
C PRO A 81 8.99 -8.11 11.78
N ILE A 82 7.70 -8.29 12.06
CA ILE A 82 6.72 -7.21 12.20
C ILE A 82 6.18 -7.19 13.63
N SER A 83 5.98 -5.99 14.19
CA SER A 83 5.34 -5.84 15.49
C SER A 83 3.82 -6.06 15.41
N PRO A 84 3.17 -6.49 16.51
CA PRO A 84 1.71 -6.60 16.55
C PRO A 84 1.00 -5.28 16.23
N GLN A 85 1.56 -4.13 16.60
CA GLN A 85 0.99 -2.81 16.33
C GLN A 85 1.02 -2.46 14.84
N GLU A 86 2.11 -2.78 14.15
CA GLU A 86 2.24 -2.60 12.69
C GLU A 86 1.25 -3.50 11.94
N LEU A 87 1.08 -4.75 12.39
CA LEU A 87 0.12 -5.68 11.81
C LEU A 87 -1.34 -5.23 12.04
N GLU A 88 -1.66 -4.76 13.25
CA GLU A 88 -2.98 -4.21 13.58
C GLU A 88 -3.28 -2.94 12.78
N ALA A 89 -2.29 -2.06 12.56
CA ALA A 89 -2.44 -0.88 11.73
C ALA A 89 -2.75 -1.23 10.26
N TYR A 90 -2.17 -2.31 9.73
CA TYR A 90 -2.50 -2.80 8.40
C TYR A 90 -3.95 -3.30 8.31
N TYR A 91 -4.40 -4.11 9.28
CA TYR A 91 -5.76 -4.67 9.25
C TYR A 91 -6.85 -3.64 9.50
N ARG A 92 -6.60 -2.59 10.30
CA ARG A 92 -7.57 -1.50 10.50
C ARG A 92 -7.87 -0.74 9.21
N ASN A 93 -6.90 -0.65 8.31
CA ASN A 93 -7.04 0.06 7.03
C ASN A 93 -7.50 -0.86 5.90
N ARG A 94 -7.72 -2.15 6.20
CA ARG A 94 -8.15 -3.14 5.22
C ARG A 94 -9.68 -3.10 5.04
N ALA A 95 -10.15 -3.28 3.81
CA ALA A 95 -11.54 -3.65 3.57
C ALA A 95 -11.87 -4.92 4.38
N PRO A 96 -13.03 -4.97 5.08
CA PRO A 96 -13.45 -6.19 5.73
C PRO A 96 -13.47 -7.31 4.68
N VAL A 97 -12.76 -8.40 4.99
CA VAL A 97 -12.87 -9.61 4.19
C VAL A 97 -14.31 -10.07 4.31
N ASP A 98 -14.99 -10.23 3.17
CA ASP A 98 -16.34 -10.80 3.17
C ASP A 98 -16.24 -12.23 3.70
N GLU A 99 -16.57 -12.42 4.98
CA GLU A 99 -16.44 -13.70 5.69
C GLU A 99 -17.29 -14.80 5.04
N ASP A 100 -18.28 -14.42 4.22
CA ASP A 100 -19.13 -15.34 3.45
C ASP A 100 -18.43 -15.97 2.22
N SER A 101 -17.25 -15.48 1.82
CA SER A 101 -16.47 -16.04 0.70
C SER A 101 -15.30 -16.93 1.14
N ALA A 102 -15.05 -17.06 2.44
CA ALA A 102 -14.06 -17.98 2.97
C ALA A 102 -14.68 -19.37 3.09
N GLU A 103 -14.50 -20.21 2.07
CA GLU A 103 -14.74 -21.65 2.16
C GLU A 103 -13.79 -22.23 3.23
N PHE A 104 -14.25 -22.23 4.49
CA PHE A 104 -13.53 -22.82 5.62
C PHE A 104 -13.49 -24.33 5.43
N PHE A 105 -12.42 -24.82 4.79
CA PHE A 105 -12.10 -26.25 4.76
C PHE A 105 -11.68 -26.69 6.16
N PHE A 106 -12.64 -27.19 6.95
CA PHE A 106 -12.36 -28.07 8.08
C PHE A 106 -12.38 -29.52 7.57
N PRO A 107 -11.22 -30.19 7.44
CA PRO A 107 -11.21 -31.64 7.26
C PRO A 107 -11.66 -32.33 8.56
N GLU A 108 -12.62 -33.27 8.44
CA GLU A 108 -13.04 -34.18 9.53
C GLU A 108 -11.91 -35.11 9.98
#